data_AF-A0A0C1I9I1-F1
#
_entry.id   AF-A0A0C1I9I1-F1
#
_cell.length_a   1.000
_cell.length_b   1.000
_cell.length_c   1.000
_cell.angle_alpha   90.00
_cell.angle_beta   90.00
_cell.angle_gamma   90.00
#
_symmetry.space_group_name_H-M   'P 1'
#
loop_
_entity.id
_entity.type
_entity.pdbx_description
1 polymer ?
#
loop_
_entity_poly.entity_id
_entity_poly.type
_entity_poly.pdbx_seq_one_letter_code
_entity_poly.pdbx_strand_id
1 'polypeptide(L)'
;MASKAPVIRQIAWISIVPQLFILFLFVYGSYLIGISDFFQLGIVAYLVLSFVLRRLIPREHRLGMEQVKGKQYDSAISHFKSSYDHFTRYSWIDKYRFVTLLSSSSMCYREMALNNIAFCYGQINQGNESAYYYKKTIEEFPDNEIAKASLRLLESGKHITHMT
;
A
#
# COMPACT_ATOMS: atom_id res chain seq x y z
N MET A 1 -15.14 -7.13 2.25
CA MET A 1 -15.16 -7.50 3.68
C MET A 1 -14.41 -6.43 4.47
N ALA A 2 -15.05 -5.86 5.49
CA ALA A 2 -14.37 -4.98 6.42
C ALA A 2 -13.26 -5.75 7.16
N SER A 3 -12.07 -5.16 7.27
CA SER A 3 -10.98 -5.75 8.05
C SER A 3 -11.35 -5.70 9.53
N LYS A 4 -11.22 -6.81 10.25
CA LYS A 4 -11.34 -6.84 11.72
C LYS A 4 -10.07 -6.31 12.41
N ALA A 5 -8.94 -6.30 11.70
CA ALA A 5 -7.73 -5.65 12.16
C ALA A 5 -7.80 -4.13 11.87
N PRO A 6 -7.25 -3.27 12.76
CA PRO A 6 -7.27 -1.82 12.60
C PRO A 6 -6.35 -1.39 11.45
N VAL A 7 -6.87 -1.46 10.22
CA VAL A 7 -6.18 -1.03 9.00
C VAL A 7 -6.67 0.36 8.64
N ILE A 8 -5.79 1.35 8.76
CA ILE A 8 -6.08 2.72 8.37
C ILE A 8 -5.82 2.89 6.87
N ARG A 9 -6.79 3.45 6.14
CA ARG A 9 -6.61 3.86 4.74
C ARG A 9 -6.55 5.36 4.66
N GLN A 10 -5.39 5.88 4.30
CA GLN A 10 -5.19 7.31 4.06
C GLN A 10 -5.26 7.59 2.56
N ILE A 11 -6.05 8.59 2.18
CA ILE A 11 -6.32 8.92 0.78
C ILE A 11 -5.61 10.23 0.45
N ALA A 12 -4.81 10.23 -0.61
CA ALA A 12 -4.25 11.44 -1.18
C ALA A 12 -5.26 12.07 -2.14
N TRP A 13 -6.00 13.09 -1.68
CA TRP A 13 -7.01 13.79 -2.48
C TRP A 13 -6.45 14.40 -3.78
N ILE A 14 -5.17 14.78 -3.78
CA ILE A 14 -4.48 15.26 -4.99
C ILE A 14 -4.46 14.22 -6.13
N SER A 15 -4.61 12.92 -5.82
CA SER A 15 -4.69 11.85 -6.82
C SER A 15 -5.92 11.94 -7.73
N ILE A 16 -6.96 12.69 -7.34
CA ILE A 16 -8.17 12.85 -8.14
C ILE A 16 -7.87 13.59 -9.45
N VAL A 17 -6.97 14.58 -9.43
CA VAL A 17 -6.63 15.39 -10.62
C VAL A 17 -6.12 14.52 -11.77
N PRO A 18 -5.03 13.73 -11.62
CA PRO A 18 -4.55 12.87 -12.70
C PRO A 18 -5.55 11.76 -13.04
N GLN A 19 -6.34 11.26 -12.09
CA GLN A 19 -7.32 10.21 -12.36
C GLN A 19 -8.50 10.70 -13.21
N LEU A 20 -9.04 11.89 -12.91
CA LEU A 20 -10.09 12.52 -13.72
C LEU A 20 -9.57 12.87 -15.12
N PHE A 21 -8.31 13.31 -15.23
CA PHE A 21 -7.69 13.55 -16.52
C PHE A 21 -7.61 12.27 -17.36
N ILE A 22 -7.14 11.15 -16.77
CA ILE A 22 -7.08 9.87 -17.49
C ILE A 22 -8.47 9.38 -17.87
N LEU A 23 -9.46 9.50 -16.98
CA LEU A 23 -10.85 9.16 -17.29
C LEU A 23 -11.39 9.99 -18.47
N PHE A 24 -11.12 11.30 -18.46
CA PHE A 24 -11.48 12.19 -19.58
C PHE A 24 -10.85 11.72 -20.90
N LEU A 25 -9.58 11.31 -20.89
CA LEU A 25 -8.93 10.77 -22.09
C LEU A 25 -9.62 9.50 -22.62
N PHE A 26 -10.07 8.60 -21.75
CA PHE A 26 -10.82 7.41 -22.18
C PHE A 26 -12.18 7.76 -22.82
N VAL A 27 -12.92 8.68 -22.20
CA VAL A 27 -14.22 9.14 -22.72
C VAL A 27 -14.04 9.88 -24.04
N TYR A 28 -13.08 10.81 -24.09
CA TYR A 28 -12.78 11.61 -25.28
C TYR A 28 -12.26 10.74 -26.44
N GLY A 29 -11.39 9.77 -26.16
CA GLY A 29 -10.94 8.80 -27.16
C GLY A 29 -12.10 7.97 -27.73
N SER A 30 -13.04 7.54 -26.88
CA SER A 30 -14.23 6.80 -27.32
C SER A 30 -15.15 7.67 -28.19
N TYR A 31 -15.26 8.97 -27.87
CA TYR A 31 -15.99 9.95 -28.67
C TYR A 31 -15.38 10.13 -30.05
N LEU A 32 -14.04 10.26 -30.14
CA LEU A 32 -13.34 10.42 -31.43
C LEU A 32 -13.50 9.21 -32.37
N ILE A 33 -13.70 8.01 -31.81
CA ILE A 33 -13.95 6.78 -32.60
C ILE A 33 -15.40 6.73 -33.13
N GLY A 34 -16.28 7.63 -32.68
CA GLY A 34 -17.68 7.69 -33.13
C GLY A 34 -18.59 6.66 -32.47
N ILE A 35 -18.23 6.16 -31.29
CA ILE A 35 -19.02 5.18 -30.55
C ILE A 35 -20.25 5.87 -29.94
N SER A 36 -21.46 5.37 -30.20
CA SER A 36 -22.69 5.99 -29.72
C SER A 36 -22.75 6.11 -28.19
N ASP A 37 -22.33 5.07 -27.48
CA ASP A 37 -22.23 5.01 -26.01
C ASP A 37 -20.81 5.35 -25.49
N PHE A 38 -20.17 6.36 -26.07
CA PHE A 38 -18.78 6.72 -25.76
C PHE A 38 -18.53 6.99 -24.28
N PHE A 39 -19.52 7.54 -23.56
CA PHE A 39 -19.41 7.84 -22.14
C PHE A 39 -19.32 6.57 -21.29
N GLN A 40 -20.24 5.63 -21.49
CA GLN A 40 -20.28 4.35 -20.80
C GLN A 40 -19.04 3.52 -21.11
N LEU A 41 -18.65 3.45 -22.39
CA LEU A 41 -17.48 2.68 -22.80
C LEU A 41 -16.19 3.24 -22.19
N GLY A 42 -16.01 4.57 -22.21
CA GLY A 42 -14.85 5.22 -21.62
C GLY A 42 -14.72 4.95 -20.11
N ILE A 43 -15.83 5.03 -19.38
CA ILE A 43 -15.87 4.71 -17.94
C ILE A 43 -15.52 3.23 -17.71
N VAL A 44 -16.14 2.31 -18.45
CA VAL A 44 -15.88 0.87 -18.30
C VAL A 44 -14.42 0.56 -18.62
N ALA A 45 -13.86 1.12 -19.69
CA ALA A 45 -12.45 0.94 -20.05
C ALA A 45 -11.51 1.44 -18.95
N TYR A 46 -11.78 2.63 -18.39
CA TYR A 46 -11.03 3.16 -17.25
C TYR A 46 -11.12 2.23 -16.03
N LEU A 47 -12.32 1.76 -15.68
CA LEU A 47 -12.53 0.87 -14.53
C LEU A 47 -11.83 -0.47 -14.70
N VAL A 48 -11.92 -1.07 -15.90
CA VAL A 48 -11.22 -2.32 -16.24
C VAL A 48 -9.71 -2.13 -16.08
N LEU A 49 -9.15 -1.07 -16.68
CA LEU A 49 -7.72 -0.76 -16.55
C LEU A 49 -7.33 -0.58 -15.08
N SER A 50 -8.09 0.21 -14.34
CA SER A 50 -7.86 0.49 -12.92
C SER A 50 -7.92 -0.78 -12.06
N PHE A 51 -8.82 -1.70 -12.37
CA PHE A 51 -8.91 -2.98 -11.67
C PHE A 51 -7.73 -3.89 -11.99
N VAL A 52 -7.36 -3.99 -13.27
CA VAL A 52 -6.23 -4.81 -13.75
C VAL A 52 -4.93 -4.33 -13.12
N LEU A 53 -4.61 -3.03 -13.21
CA LEU A 53 -3.38 -2.46 -12.66
C LEU A 53 -3.27 -2.68 -11.15
N ARG A 54 -4.35 -2.40 -10.40
CA ARG A 54 -4.38 -2.59 -8.93
C ARG A 54 -4.45 -4.05 -8.48
N ARG A 55 -4.66 -4.99 -9.39
CA ARG A 55 -4.65 -6.44 -9.09
C ARG A 55 -3.31 -7.07 -9.42
N LEU A 56 -2.74 -6.73 -10.57
CA LEU A 56 -1.55 -7.42 -11.09
C LEU A 56 -0.25 -6.85 -10.55
N ILE A 57 -0.11 -5.52 -10.49
CA ILE A 57 1.18 -4.91 -10.15
C ILE A 57 1.50 -5.06 -8.64
N PRO A 58 0.63 -4.64 -7.70
CA PRO A 58 0.89 -4.82 -6.27
C PRO A 58 0.49 -6.23 -5.78
N ARG A 59 0.64 -7.28 -6.62
CA ARG A 59 0.17 -8.65 -6.30
C ARG A 59 0.74 -9.16 -4.99
N GLU A 60 2.06 -9.08 -4.80
CA GLU A 60 2.72 -9.54 -3.58
C GLU A 60 2.22 -8.78 -2.35
N HIS A 61 2.06 -7.46 -2.44
CA HIS A 61 1.50 -6.68 -1.34
C HIS A 61 0.09 -7.15 -0.96
N ARG A 62 -0.75 -7.47 -1.96
CA ARG A 62 -2.10 -7.98 -1.72
C ARG A 62 -2.10 -9.35 -1.06
N LEU A 63 -1.22 -10.26 -1.49
CA LEU A 63 -1.05 -11.58 -0.88
C LEU A 63 -0.61 -11.46 0.60
N GLY A 64 0.35 -10.57 0.89
CA GLY A 64 0.73 -10.25 2.26
C GLY A 64 -0.45 -9.75 3.10
N MET A 65 -1.27 -8.85 2.55
CA MET A 65 -2.47 -8.36 3.24
C MET A 65 -3.56 -9.43 3.43
N GLU A 66 -3.67 -10.40 2.53
CA GLU A 66 -4.57 -11.55 2.68
C GLU A 66 -4.10 -12.46 3.82
N GLN A 67 -2.80 -12.74 3.90
CA GLN A 67 -2.21 -13.52 4.99
C GLN A 67 -2.29 -12.81 6.35
N VAL A 68 -2.07 -11.49 6.41
CA VAL A 68 -2.29 -10.69 7.63
C VAL A 68 -3.72 -10.83 8.14
N LYS A 69 -4.72 -10.78 7.24
CA LYS A 69 -6.13 -11.01 7.62
C LYS A 69 -6.36 -12.44 8.13
N GLY A 70 -5.62 -13.40 7.60
CA GLY A 70 -5.58 -14.78 8.07
C GLY A 70 -4.69 -15.03 9.31
N LYS A 71 -4.07 -13.99 9.88
CA LYS A 71 -3.09 -14.07 10.99
C LYS A 71 -1.85 -14.92 10.68
N GLN A 72 -1.54 -15.14 9.41
CA GLN A 72 -0.35 -15.86 8.95
C GLN A 72 0.81 -14.88 8.81
N TYR A 73 1.26 -14.32 9.92
CA TYR A 73 2.21 -13.20 9.92
C TYR A 73 3.59 -13.59 9.41
N ASP A 74 4.06 -14.81 9.71
CA ASP A 74 5.36 -15.30 9.26
C ASP A 74 5.43 -15.37 7.72
N SER A 75 4.40 -15.96 7.09
CA SER A 75 4.27 -16.00 5.62
C SER A 75 4.13 -14.60 5.01
N ALA A 76 3.41 -13.69 5.69
CA ALA A 76 3.15 -12.34 5.18
C ALA A 76 4.43 -11.51 5.02
N ILE A 77 5.42 -11.74 5.89
CA ILE A 77 6.71 -11.04 5.85
C ILE A 77 7.39 -11.24 4.49
N SER A 78 7.42 -12.46 3.96
CA SER A 78 8.05 -12.77 2.68
C SER A 78 7.40 -12.01 1.53
N HIS A 79 6.07 -11.96 1.49
CA HIS A 79 5.33 -11.20 0.47
C HIS A 79 5.56 -9.69 0.57
N PHE A 80 5.62 -9.13 1.79
CA PHE A 80 5.91 -7.71 1.95
C PHE A 80 7.37 -7.37 1.61
N LYS A 81 8.34 -8.24 1.88
CA LYS A 81 9.73 -8.08 1.41
C LYS A 81 9.78 -8.06 -0.12
N SER A 82 9.15 -9.03 -0.79
CA SER A 82 9.05 -9.05 -2.25
C SER A 82 8.33 -7.82 -2.81
N SER A 83 7.29 -7.34 -2.14
CA SER A 83 6.63 -6.07 -2.48
C SER A 83 7.58 -4.89 -2.38
N TYR A 84 8.31 -4.76 -1.26
CA TYR A 84 9.28 -3.69 -1.07
C TYR A 84 10.39 -3.73 -2.13
N ASP A 85 10.94 -4.91 -2.42
CA ASP A 85 11.99 -5.09 -3.44
C ASP A 85 11.49 -4.72 -4.84
N HIS A 86 10.28 -5.14 -5.20
CA HIS A 86 9.66 -4.80 -6.49
C HIS A 86 9.53 -3.28 -6.66
N PHE A 87 8.92 -2.60 -5.69
CA PHE A 87 8.71 -1.15 -5.75
C PHE A 87 10.00 -0.35 -5.48
N THR A 88 11.05 -0.97 -4.95
CA THR A 88 12.38 -0.38 -4.89
C THR A 88 13.07 -0.45 -6.26
N ARG A 89 13.02 -1.62 -6.91
CA ARG A 89 13.56 -1.81 -8.27
C ARG A 89 12.84 -0.94 -9.30
N TYR A 90 11.52 -0.82 -9.19
CA TYR A 90 10.68 -0.03 -10.09
C TYR A 90 10.09 1.19 -9.36
N SER A 91 10.95 1.98 -8.74
CA SER A 91 10.58 3.14 -7.91
C SER A 91 9.69 4.16 -8.63
N TRP A 92 9.82 4.31 -9.94
CA TRP A 92 8.97 5.18 -10.74
C TRP A 92 7.50 4.75 -10.72
N ILE A 93 7.20 3.45 -10.62
CA ILE A 93 5.82 2.95 -10.53
C ILE A 93 5.19 3.44 -9.23
N ASP A 94 5.90 3.34 -8.11
CA ASP A 94 5.39 3.75 -6.80
C ASP A 94 5.33 5.28 -6.64
N LYS A 95 6.32 5.99 -7.22
CA LYS A 95 6.38 7.46 -7.28
C LYS A 95 5.21 8.04 -8.08
N TYR A 96 4.88 7.45 -9.22
CA TYR A 96 3.80 7.90 -10.10
C TYR A 96 2.52 7.06 -9.99
N ARG A 97 2.30 6.38 -8.85
CA ARG A 97 1.20 5.43 -8.60
C ARG A 97 -0.20 5.95 -8.88
N PHE A 98 -0.40 7.27 -8.82
CA PHE A 98 -1.70 7.89 -9.15
C PHE A 98 -2.04 7.73 -10.63
N VAL A 99 -1.02 7.63 -11.49
CA VAL A 99 -1.12 7.42 -12.94
C VAL A 99 -0.87 5.95 -13.29
N THR A 100 0.23 5.38 -12.81
CA THR A 100 0.69 4.03 -13.19
C THR A 100 -0.16 2.91 -12.60
N LEU A 101 -0.76 3.13 -11.43
CA LEU A 101 -1.61 2.16 -10.74
C LEU A 101 -3.06 2.62 -10.59
N LEU A 102 -3.36 3.88 -10.94
CA LEU A 102 -4.65 4.51 -10.63
C LEU A 102 -5.04 4.31 -9.15
N SER A 103 -4.05 4.39 -8.27
CA SER A 103 -4.19 4.25 -6.81
C SER A 103 -4.34 5.63 -6.18
N SER A 104 -5.12 5.74 -5.10
CA SER A 104 -5.27 6.98 -4.32
C SER A 104 -4.62 6.92 -2.94
N SER A 105 -3.85 5.86 -2.65
CA SER A 105 -3.17 5.71 -1.36
C SER A 105 -2.16 6.83 -1.12
N SER A 106 -2.25 7.52 0.01
CA SER A 106 -1.24 8.52 0.41
C SER A 106 0.11 7.86 0.70
N MET A 107 0.09 6.68 1.33
CA MET A 107 1.28 5.88 1.58
C MET A 107 1.71 5.18 0.30
N CYS A 108 3.01 5.23 -0.02
CA CYS A 108 3.57 4.46 -1.13
C CYS A 108 3.71 2.97 -0.74
N TYR A 109 3.83 2.06 -1.71
CA TYR A 109 3.89 0.63 -1.43
C TYR A 109 5.15 0.21 -0.67
N ARG A 110 6.29 0.87 -0.89
CA ARG A 110 7.48 0.65 -0.07
C ARG A 110 7.24 0.96 1.40
N GLU A 111 6.65 2.12 1.66
CA GLU A 111 6.33 2.59 3.00
C GLU A 111 5.29 1.70 3.69
N MET A 112 4.25 1.27 2.95
CA MET A 112 3.29 0.29 3.46
C MET A 112 3.95 -1.06 3.75
N ALA A 113 4.83 -1.53 2.87
CA ALA A 113 5.50 -2.81 3.02
C ALA A 113 6.39 -2.83 4.26
N LEU A 114 7.22 -1.80 4.49
CA LEU A 114 8.07 -1.75 5.68
C LEU A 114 7.27 -1.73 6.98
N ASN A 115 6.20 -0.92 7.05
CA ASN A 115 5.28 -0.93 8.20
C ASN A 115 4.66 -2.29 8.45
N ASN A 116 4.22 -2.96 7.38
CA ASN A 116 3.56 -4.25 7.51
C ASN A 116 4.56 -5.36 7.88
N ILE A 117 5.81 -5.31 7.40
CA ILE A 117 6.88 -6.22 7.84
C ILE A 117 7.11 -6.04 9.34
N ALA A 118 7.30 -4.80 9.79
CA ALA A 118 7.51 -4.49 11.20
C ALA A 118 6.34 -4.97 12.08
N PHE A 119 5.11 -4.72 11.63
CA PHE A 119 3.89 -5.20 12.29
C PHE A 119 3.89 -6.73 12.41
N CYS A 120 4.15 -7.46 11.31
CA CYS A 120 4.14 -8.92 11.31
C CYS A 120 5.18 -9.50 12.26
N TYR A 121 6.40 -8.96 12.29
CA TYR A 121 7.42 -9.37 13.27
C TYR A 121 6.97 -9.16 14.72
N GLY A 122 6.29 -8.05 14.99
CA GLY A 122 5.70 -7.79 16.31
C GLY A 122 4.65 -8.83 16.71
N GLN A 123 3.82 -9.26 15.75
CA GLN A 123 2.77 -10.27 15.99
C GLN A 123 3.31 -11.68 16.24
N ILE A 124 4.56 -11.97 15.86
CA ILE A 124 5.24 -13.25 16.13
C ILE A 124 6.30 -13.13 17.24
N ASN A 125 6.19 -12.12 18.11
CA ASN A 125 7.07 -11.88 19.26
C ASN A 125 8.55 -11.61 18.89
N GLN A 126 8.84 -11.22 17.65
CA GLN A 126 10.18 -10.85 17.20
C GLN A 126 10.37 -9.32 17.33
N GLY A 127 10.33 -8.83 18.57
CA GLY A 127 10.34 -7.39 18.87
C GLY A 127 11.57 -6.62 18.36
N ASN A 128 12.74 -7.27 18.30
CA ASN A 128 13.95 -6.65 17.75
C ASN A 128 13.85 -6.40 16.24
N GLU A 129 13.36 -7.39 15.48
CA GLU A 129 13.11 -7.24 14.04
C GLU A 129 12.00 -6.23 13.78
N SER A 130 10.93 -6.27 14.58
CA SER A 130 9.85 -5.28 14.51
C SER A 130 10.39 -3.86 14.67
N ALA A 131 11.20 -3.62 15.71
CA ALA A 131 11.84 -2.32 15.94
C ALA A 131 12.81 -1.93 14.81
N TYR A 132 13.58 -2.87 14.27
CA TYR A 132 14.48 -2.63 13.15
C TYR A 132 13.71 -2.11 11.91
N TYR A 133 12.63 -2.78 11.51
CA TYR A 133 11.86 -2.35 10.33
C TYR A 133 11.09 -1.05 10.57
N TYR A 134 10.60 -0.78 11.79
CA TYR A 134 10.03 0.53 12.09
C TYR A 134 11.08 1.66 12.00
N LYS A 135 12.29 1.44 12.52
CA LYS A 135 13.39 2.41 12.37
C LYS A 135 13.75 2.62 10.90
N LYS A 136 13.90 1.55 10.13
CA LYS A 136 14.10 1.63 8.67
C LYS A 136 12.98 2.39 7.96
N THR A 137 11.73 2.21 8.39
CA THR A 137 10.58 2.97 7.85
C THR A 137 10.75 4.45 8.12
N ILE A 138 11.15 4.85 9.32
CA ILE A 138 11.34 6.26 9.70
C ILE A 138 12.54 6.87 8.98
N GLU A 139 13.62 6.09 8.78
CA GLU A 139 14.80 6.52 8.01
C GLU A 139 14.44 6.83 6.55
N GLU A 140 13.63 5.98 5.90
CA GLU A 140 13.21 6.18 4.51
C GLU A 140 12.02 7.14 4.35
N PHE A 141 11.12 7.18 5.35
CA PHE A 141 9.87 7.92 5.36
C PHE A 141 9.70 8.64 6.71
N PRO A 142 10.41 9.78 6.91
CA PRO A 142 10.45 10.46 8.21
C PRO A 142 9.11 10.95 8.75
N ASP A 143 8.11 11.12 7.88
CA ASP A 143 6.76 11.57 8.25
C ASP A 143 5.81 10.41 8.61
N ASN A 144 6.31 9.17 8.66
CA ASN A 144 5.49 8.01 8.95
C ASN A 144 5.13 7.90 10.44
N GLU A 145 3.99 8.48 10.81
CA GLU A 145 3.52 8.47 12.21
C GLU A 145 3.13 7.07 12.72
N ILE A 146 2.75 6.14 11.84
CA ILE A 146 2.45 4.75 12.24
C ILE A 146 3.71 4.08 12.80
N ALA A 147 4.83 4.21 12.08
CA ALA A 147 6.11 3.65 12.51
C ALA A 147 6.61 4.29 13.80
N LYS A 148 6.54 5.63 13.92
CA LYS A 148 6.93 6.35 15.14
C LYS A 148 6.09 5.93 16.35
N ALA A 149 4.77 5.87 16.20
CA ALA A 149 3.87 5.46 17.27
C ALA A 149 4.12 4.00 17.70
N SER A 150 4.33 3.11 16.73
CA SER A 150 4.58 1.69 17.00
C SER A 150 5.92 1.46 17.69
N LEU A 151 6.96 2.20 17.30
CA LEU A 151 8.29 2.10 17.93
C LEU A 151 8.24 2.55 19.40
N ARG A 152 7.57 3.68 19.69
CA ARG A 152 7.36 4.14 21.08
C ARG A 152 6.62 3.11 21.93
N LEU A 153 5.62 2.42 21.35
CA LEU A 153 4.88 1.37 22.04
C LEU A 153 5.79 0.17 22.36
N LEU A 154 6.64 -0.27 21.43
CA LEU A 154 7.60 -1.36 21.67
C LEU A 154 8.60 -0.99 22.78
N GLU A 155 9.10 0.24 22.78
CA GLU A 155 10.01 0.74 23.81
C GLU A 155 9.33 0.79 25.19
N SER A 156 8.10 1.29 25.26
CA SER A 156 7.30 1.26 26.48
C SER A 156 7.09 -0.16 27.01
N GLY A 157 6.83 -1.13 26.13
CA GLY A 157 6.70 -2.53 26.50
C GLY A 157 7.97 -3.13 27.13
N LYS A 158 9.15 -2.76 26.62
CA LYS A 158 10.43 -3.20 27.20
C LYS A 158 10.61 -2.71 28.63
N HIS A 159 10.18 -1.49 28.94
CA HIS A 159 10.26 -0.95 30.30
C HIS A 159 9.39 -1.74 31.30
N ILE A 160 8.26 -2.30 30.86
CA ILE A 160 7.40 -3.13 31.72
C ILE A 160 8.10 -4.44 32.10
N THR A 161 8.74 -5.11 31.13
CA THR A 161 9.42 -6.41 31.37
C THR A 161 10.64 -6.32 32.27
N HIS A 162 11.24 -5.12 32.42
CA HIS A 162 12.36 -4.88 33.33
C HIS A 162 11.93 -4.54 34.76
N MET A 163 10.63 -4.33 35.01
CA MET A 163 10.08 -4.04 36.35
C MET A 163 9.47 -5.26 37.04
N THR A 164 9.36 -6.39 36.33
CA THR A 164 8.85 -7.69 36.83
C THR A 164 9.97 -8.69 37.01
#